data_AF-A0A523TC60-F1
#
_entry.id   AF-A0A523TC60-F1
#
_cell.length_a   1.000
_cell.length_b   1.000
_cell.length_c   1.000
_cell.angle_alpha   90.00
_cell.angle_beta   90.00
_cell.angle_gamma   90.00
#
_symmetry.space_group_name_H-M   'P 1'
#
loop_
_entity.id
_entity.type
_entity.pdbx_description
1 polymer ?
#
loop_
_entity_poly.entity_id
_entity_poly.type
_entity_poly.pdbx_seq_one_letter_code
_entity_poly.pdbx_strand_id
1 'polypeptide(L)'
;CNEVELAEVLNVIGESKLAKSITQEPTQAKFLQGCLKICQKLSLRRLHFHQYGSYFLLTENNYIVPNKKLKQTLCYASIITAYKAKTGETKKKIDLDILYDLNRIDSRYTKSFKEIASVLEKEKIIYEEEFLLTGITQYHNYNLIIVPTLVINKPKYTVGLGDTISSTALAAEITLKH
;
A
#
# COMPACT_ATOMS: atom_id res chain seq x y z
N CYS A 1 6.25 -5.10 -0.51
CA CYS A 1 6.24 -6.09 -1.59
C CYS A 1 5.25 -5.67 -2.66
N ASN A 2 5.48 -6.09 -3.89
CA ASN A 2 4.53 -5.94 -5.01
C ASN A 2 3.69 -7.21 -5.23
N GLU A 3 2.90 -7.21 -6.32
CA GLU A 3 1.97 -8.28 -6.68
C GLU A 3 2.67 -9.62 -6.97
N VAL A 4 3.84 -9.57 -7.61
CA VAL A 4 4.64 -10.75 -7.96
C VAL A 4 5.26 -11.34 -6.69
N GLU A 5 5.93 -10.51 -5.89
CA GLU A 5 6.55 -10.91 -4.62
C GLU A 5 5.51 -11.45 -3.64
N LEU A 6 4.30 -10.89 -3.62
CA LEU A 6 3.18 -11.40 -2.83
C LEU A 6 2.85 -12.84 -3.22
N ALA A 7 2.69 -13.12 -4.52
CA ALA A 7 2.42 -14.47 -5.01
C ALA A 7 3.57 -15.45 -4.72
N GLU A 8 4.82 -15.00 -4.86
CA GLU A 8 6.01 -15.80 -4.54
C GLU A 8 6.06 -16.19 -3.06
N VAL A 9 5.88 -15.23 -2.15
CA VAL A 9 5.86 -15.52 -0.71
C VAL A 9 4.69 -16.44 -0.36
N LEU A 10 3.50 -16.22 -0.94
CA LEU A 10 2.35 -17.11 -0.75
C LEU A 10 2.65 -18.55 -1.18
N ASN A 11 3.35 -18.76 -2.30
CA ASN A 11 3.78 -20.08 -2.73
C ASN A 11 4.70 -20.74 -1.70
N VAL A 12 5.68 -20.01 -1.19
CA VAL A 12 6.65 -20.52 -0.20
C VAL A 12 5.97 -20.92 1.11
N ILE A 13 4.94 -20.20 1.55
CA ILE A 13 4.24 -20.51 2.81
C ILE A 13 3.11 -21.54 2.66
N GLY A 14 2.98 -22.17 1.49
CA GLY A 14 2.00 -23.23 1.22
C GLY A 14 0.62 -22.76 0.74
N GLU A 15 0.46 -21.47 0.41
CA GLU A 15 -0.78 -20.87 -0.07
C GLU A 15 -0.82 -20.81 -1.63
N SER A 16 -0.31 -21.85 -2.30
CA SER A 16 -0.09 -21.86 -3.75
C SER A 16 -1.36 -21.67 -4.60
N LYS A 17 -2.53 -22.08 -4.09
CA LYS A 17 -3.82 -21.85 -4.77
C LYS A 17 -4.15 -20.35 -4.84
N LEU A 18 -3.92 -19.62 -3.75
CA LEU A 18 -4.13 -18.18 -3.70
C LEU A 18 -3.07 -17.43 -4.51
N ALA A 19 -1.81 -17.86 -4.44
CA ALA A 19 -0.74 -17.32 -5.28
C ALA A 19 -1.09 -17.42 -6.78
N LYS A 20 -1.51 -18.61 -7.23
CA LYS A 20 -1.93 -18.84 -8.63
C LYS A 20 -3.12 -17.96 -9.02
N SER A 21 -4.12 -17.81 -8.15
CA SER A 21 -5.30 -17.00 -8.45
C SER A 21 -4.98 -15.51 -8.54
N ILE A 22 -4.00 -15.02 -7.76
CA ILE A 22 -3.46 -13.65 -7.85
C ILE A 22 -2.77 -13.42 -9.19
N THR A 23 -1.89 -14.36 -9.61
CA THR A 23 -1.15 -14.22 -10.87
C THR A 23 -2.07 -14.28 -12.10
N GLN A 24 -3.12 -15.11 -12.06
CA GLN A 24 -4.02 -15.31 -13.20
C GLN A 24 -5.09 -14.23 -13.33
N GLU A 25 -5.64 -13.78 -12.21
CA GLU A 25 -6.74 -12.81 -12.18
C GLU A 25 -6.58 -11.91 -10.95
N PRO A 26 -5.69 -10.91 -11.03
CA PRO A 26 -5.39 -10.03 -9.90
C PRO A 26 -6.61 -9.19 -9.53
N THR A 27 -6.97 -9.20 -8.25
CA THR A 27 -8.02 -8.34 -7.68
C THR A 27 -7.58 -7.82 -6.32
N GLN A 28 -8.14 -6.67 -5.90
CA GLN A 28 -7.77 -6.11 -4.61
C GLN A 28 -8.14 -7.00 -3.44
N ALA A 29 -9.25 -7.73 -3.57
CA ALA A 29 -9.67 -8.73 -2.61
C ALA A 29 -8.60 -9.82 -2.41
N LYS A 30 -8.06 -10.36 -3.51
CA LYS A 30 -7.04 -11.42 -3.45
C LYS A 30 -5.72 -10.88 -2.88
N PHE A 31 -5.34 -9.65 -3.22
CA PHE A 31 -4.15 -9.01 -2.64
C PHE A 31 -4.28 -8.81 -1.13
N LEU A 32 -5.41 -8.25 -0.66
CA LEU A 32 -5.66 -8.06 0.76
C LEU A 32 -5.66 -9.40 1.52
N GLN A 33 -6.36 -10.40 0.97
CA GLN A 33 -6.37 -11.76 1.54
C GLN A 33 -4.96 -12.35 1.61
N GLY A 34 -4.16 -12.21 0.55
CA GLY A 34 -2.77 -12.67 0.50
C GLY A 34 -1.90 -11.99 1.56
N CYS A 35 -2.02 -10.66 1.69
CA CYS A 35 -1.30 -9.89 2.71
C CYS A 35 -1.65 -10.37 4.12
N LEU A 36 -2.95 -10.57 4.42
CA LEU A 36 -3.40 -11.09 5.71
C LEU A 36 -2.83 -12.49 5.98
N LYS A 37 -2.85 -13.39 5.00
CA LYS A 37 -2.29 -14.75 5.11
C LYS A 37 -0.80 -14.73 5.46
N ILE A 38 -0.02 -13.90 4.78
CA ILE A 38 1.41 -13.73 5.09
C ILE A 38 1.59 -13.21 6.51
N CYS A 39 0.87 -12.14 6.89
CA CYS A 39 0.98 -11.58 8.24
C CYS A 39 0.68 -12.63 9.32
N GLN A 40 -0.39 -13.40 9.16
CA GLN A 40 -0.78 -14.45 10.10
C GLN A 40 0.25 -15.59 10.17
N LYS A 41 0.68 -16.10 9.01
CA LYS A 41 1.55 -17.29 8.91
C LYS A 41 2.98 -17.02 9.38
N LEU A 42 3.49 -15.81 9.14
CA LEU A 42 4.83 -15.39 9.52
C LEU A 42 4.85 -14.51 10.78
N SER A 43 3.69 -14.31 11.42
CA SER A 43 3.52 -13.44 12.59
C SER A 43 4.11 -12.03 12.38
N LEU A 44 3.90 -11.46 11.20
CA LEU A 44 4.41 -10.12 10.89
C LEU A 44 3.58 -9.06 11.58
N ARG A 45 4.25 -8.17 12.31
CA ARG A 45 3.63 -6.99 12.93
C ARG A 45 3.25 -5.92 11.91
N ARG A 46 3.82 -5.99 10.70
CA ARG A 46 3.66 -5.00 9.63
C ARG A 46 3.94 -5.63 8.27
N LEU A 47 3.09 -5.35 7.29
CA LEU A 47 3.33 -5.67 5.88
C LEU A 47 2.90 -4.48 5.01
N HIS A 48 3.85 -3.95 4.24
CA HIS A 48 3.61 -2.90 3.26
C HIS A 48 3.54 -3.52 1.87
N PHE A 49 2.35 -3.48 1.27
CA PHE A 49 2.10 -3.91 -0.09
C PHE A 49 1.93 -2.69 -0.99
N HIS A 50 2.66 -2.64 -2.10
CA HIS A 50 2.64 -1.54 -3.03
C HIS A 50 2.36 -2.04 -4.45
N GLN A 51 1.41 -1.38 -5.10
CA GLN A 51 1.05 -1.66 -6.48
C GLN A 51 0.79 -0.33 -7.19
N TYR A 52 0.48 -0.41 -8.47
CA TYR A 52 0.14 0.76 -9.25
C TYR A 52 -1.23 1.31 -8.83
N GLY A 53 -1.29 2.59 -8.45
CA GLY A 53 -2.52 3.28 -8.09
C GLY A 53 -2.89 3.25 -6.60
N SER A 54 -2.37 2.31 -5.80
CA SER A 54 -2.62 2.28 -4.35
C SER A 54 -1.53 1.56 -3.56
N TYR A 55 -1.39 1.90 -2.27
CA TYR A 55 -0.61 1.13 -1.30
C TYR A 55 -1.53 0.61 -0.19
N PHE A 56 -1.22 -0.60 0.30
CA PHE A 56 -1.83 -1.19 1.49
C PHE A 56 -0.77 -1.34 2.58
N LEU A 57 -1.16 -1.01 3.80
CA LEU A 57 -0.35 -1.29 4.97
C LEU A 57 -1.22 -2.03 5.99
N LEU A 58 -0.81 -3.25 6.30
CA LEU A 58 -1.31 -3.99 7.46
C LEU A 58 -0.35 -3.78 8.62
N THR A 59 -0.88 -3.48 9.81
CA THR A 59 -0.14 -3.48 11.06
C THR A 59 -0.92 -4.17 12.15
N GLU A 60 -0.27 -4.75 13.16
CA GLU A 60 -0.98 -5.30 14.32
C GLU A 60 -1.82 -4.22 15.03
N ASN A 61 -2.84 -4.62 15.80
CA ASN A 61 -3.74 -3.65 16.44
C ASN A 61 -3.03 -2.65 17.38
N ASN A 62 -2.02 -3.11 18.13
CA ASN A 62 -1.27 -2.29 19.08
C ASN A 62 0.05 -1.76 18.48
N TYR A 63 0.07 -1.45 17.18
CA TYR A 63 1.26 -0.94 16.53
C TYR A 63 1.71 0.38 17.14
N ILE A 64 3.03 0.54 17.34
CA ILE A 64 3.61 1.66 18.09
C ILE A 64 3.37 3.04 17.44
N VAL A 65 3.18 3.09 16.11
CA VAL A 65 2.92 4.34 15.39
C VAL A 65 1.42 4.45 15.09
N PRO A 66 0.75 5.56 15.43
CA PRO A 66 -0.67 5.74 15.14
C PRO A 66 -1.02 5.62 13.65
N ASN A 67 -2.17 5.02 13.32
CA ASN A 67 -2.60 4.79 11.94
C ASN A 67 -2.60 6.05 11.06
N LYS A 68 -3.03 7.20 11.61
CA LYS A 68 -3.01 8.48 10.90
C LYS A 68 -1.59 8.92 10.50
N LYS A 69 -0.60 8.63 11.36
CA LYS A 69 0.80 8.91 11.11
C LYS A 69 1.38 7.95 10.08
N LEU A 70 1.05 6.66 10.18
CA LEU A 70 1.40 5.66 9.15
C LEU A 70 0.84 6.03 7.76
N LYS A 71 -0.41 6.51 7.69
CA LYS A 71 -0.97 7.03 6.44
C LYS A 71 -0.11 8.15 5.85
N GLN A 72 0.35 9.09 6.68
CA GLN A 72 1.21 10.19 6.24
C GLN A 72 2.55 9.69 5.68
N THR A 73 3.14 8.64 6.25
CA THR A 73 4.41 8.08 5.74
C THR A 73 4.23 7.41 4.37
N LEU A 74 3.10 6.74 4.14
CA LEU A 74 2.76 6.17 2.83
C LEU A 74 2.51 7.26 1.78
N CYS A 75 1.76 8.32 2.12
CA CYS A 75 1.56 9.47 1.25
C CYS A 75 2.89 10.16 0.91
N TYR A 76 3.77 10.33 1.89
CA TYR A 76 5.11 10.86 1.69
C TYR A 76 5.93 9.99 0.73
N ALA A 77 5.94 8.67 0.93
CA ALA A 77 6.62 7.73 0.04
C ALA A 77 6.09 7.78 -1.40
N SER A 78 4.78 7.93 -1.58
CA SER A 78 4.13 8.13 -2.88
C SER A 78 4.65 9.39 -3.58
N ILE A 79 4.76 10.52 -2.86
CA ILE A 79 5.29 11.79 -3.40
C ILE A 79 6.75 11.65 -3.84
N ILE A 80 7.61 11.10 -2.98
CA ILE A 80 9.04 10.90 -3.29
C ILE A 80 9.22 9.97 -4.48
N THR A 81 8.42 8.90 -4.54
CA THR A 81 8.48 7.94 -5.65
C THR A 81 8.01 8.57 -6.96
N ALA A 82 6.94 9.37 -6.93
CA ALA A 82 6.47 10.10 -8.10
C ALA A 82 7.52 11.11 -8.61
N TYR A 83 8.18 11.83 -7.70
CA TYR A 83 9.29 12.71 -8.03
C TYR A 83 10.43 11.95 -8.72
N LYS A 84 10.86 10.83 -8.14
CA LYS A 84 11.91 9.98 -8.73
C LYS A 84 11.50 9.41 -10.07
N ALA A 85 10.26 8.96 -10.22
CA ALA A 85 9.74 8.44 -11.48
C ALA A 85 9.73 9.51 -12.58
N LYS A 86 9.41 10.76 -12.24
CA LYS A 86 9.39 11.89 -13.18
C LYS A 86 10.78 12.41 -13.54
N THR A 87 11.70 12.50 -12.57
CA THR A 87 12.99 13.19 -12.74
C THR A 87 14.17 12.23 -12.95
N GLY A 88 14.07 11.01 -12.44
CA GLY A 88 15.17 10.04 -12.30
C GLY A 88 16.02 10.24 -11.04
N GLU A 89 15.70 11.20 -10.18
CA GLU A 89 16.57 11.63 -9.10
C GLU A 89 15.92 11.46 -7.72
N THR A 90 16.77 11.28 -6.69
CA THR A 90 16.34 11.32 -5.29
C THR A 90 17.14 12.43 -4.60
N LYS A 91 16.48 13.53 -4.25
CA LYS A 91 17.11 14.76 -3.71
C LYS A 91 16.65 15.04 -2.29
N LYS A 92 17.48 15.74 -1.51
CA LYS A 92 17.13 16.20 -0.15
C LYS A 92 15.94 17.16 -0.14
N LYS A 93 15.83 18.02 -1.17
CA LYS A 93 14.69 18.91 -1.40
C LYS A 93 14.03 18.52 -2.70
N ILE A 94 12.74 18.23 -2.64
CA ILE A 94 11.91 17.97 -3.82
C ILE A 94 11.28 19.28 -4.30
N ASP A 95 11.17 19.39 -5.61
CA ASP A 95 10.39 20.43 -6.26
C ASP A 95 8.99 19.86 -6.54
N LEU A 96 8.00 20.36 -5.80
CA LEU A 96 6.61 19.90 -5.90
C LEU A 96 5.92 20.44 -7.16
N ASP A 97 6.41 21.53 -7.75
CA ASP A 97 5.80 22.12 -8.95
C ASP A 97 5.94 21.17 -10.15
N ILE A 98 6.99 20.35 -10.15
CA ILE A 98 7.19 19.25 -11.12
C ILE A 98 6.07 18.20 -11.05
N LEU A 99 5.39 18.11 -9.89
CA LEU A 99 4.28 17.19 -9.63
C LEU A 99 2.91 17.88 -9.73
N TYR A 100 2.85 19.16 -10.10
CA TYR A 100 1.60 19.94 -10.08
C TYR A 100 0.50 19.37 -10.99
N ASP A 101 0.87 18.79 -12.13
CA ASP A 101 -0.05 18.11 -13.05
C ASP A 101 -0.62 16.79 -12.49
N LEU A 102 -0.12 16.33 -11.34
CA LEU A 102 -0.53 15.10 -10.65
C LEU A 102 -1.56 15.36 -9.54
N ASN A 103 -2.16 16.55 -9.48
CA ASN A 103 -3.28 16.89 -8.57
C ASN A 103 -4.55 16.02 -8.78
N ARG A 104 -4.45 14.91 -9.51
CA ARG A 104 -5.53 13.97 -9.76
C ARG A 104 -5.13 12.63 -9.17
N ILE A 105 -5.90 12.21 -8.16
CA ILE A 105 -5.88 10.82 -7.71
C ILE A 105 -6.22 9.95 -8.91
N ASP A 106 -5.39 8.93 -9.14
CA ASP A 106 -5.59 7.97 -10.20
C ASP A 106 -6.94 7.26 -10.05
N SER A 107 -7.70 7.12 -11.14
CA SER A 107 -9.03 6.47 -11.09
C SER A 107 -8.96 5.00 -10.62
N ARG A 108 -7.81 4.34 -10.77
CA ARG A 108 -7.56 3.01 -10.23
C ARG A 108 -7.60 2.97 -8.71
N TYR A 109 -7.26 4.07 -8.03
CA TYR A 109 -7.45 4.15 -6.58
C TYR A 109 -8.92 4.02 -6.23
N THR A 110 -9.80 4.77 -6.89
CA THR A 110 -11.25 4.71 -6.63
C THR A 110 -11.80 3.32 -6.87
N LYS A 111 -11.36 2.64 -7.95
CA LYS A 111 -11.71 1.24 -8.20
C LYS A 111 -11.20 0.35 -7.07
N SER A 112 -9.94 0.51 -6.69
CA SER A 112 -9.30 -0.32 -5.66
C SER A 112 -9.97 -0.17 -4.30
N PHE A 113 -10.28 1.08 -3.92
CA PHE A 113 -10.97 1.42 -2.69
C PHE A 113 -12.37 0.79 -2.64
N LYS A 114 -13.14 0.88 -3.74
CA LYS A 114 -14.46 0.24 -3.83
C LYS A 114 -14.39 -1.28 -3.71
N GLU A 115 -13.42 -1.91 -4.38
CA GLU A 115 -13.22 -3.36 -4.27
C GLU A 115 -12.93 -3.78 -2.83
N ILE A 116 -12.08 -3.03 -2.11
CA ILE A 116 -11.81 -3.31 -0.69
C ILE A 116 -13.04 -3.07 0.18
N ALA A 117 -13.77 -1.97 -0.01
CA ALA A 117 -15.01 -1.71 0.73
C ALA A 117 -16.00 -2.87 0.56
N SER A 118 -16.19 -3.37 -0.67
CA SER A 118 -17.04 -4.54 -0.93
C SER A 118 -16.54 -5.83 -0.27
N VAL A 119 -15.22 -6.00 -0.11
CA VAL A 119 -14.66 -7.14 0.65
C VAL A 119 -15.04 -7.03 2.13
N LEU A 120 -14.86 -5.85 2.72
CA LEU A 120 -15.21 -5.62 4.13
C LEU A 120 -16.71 -5.85 4.37
N GLU A 121 -17.57 -5.32 3.50
CA GLU A 121 -19.03 -5.56 3.55
C GLU A 121 -19.37 -7.05 3.44
N LYS A 122 -18.79 -7.76 2.46
CA LYS A 122 -19.03 -9.19 2.23
C LYS A 122 -18.57 -10.06 3.40
N GLU A 123 -17.45 -9.72 4.02
CA GLU A 123 -16.93 -10.39 5.21
C GLU A 123 -17.66 -9.95 6.50
N LYS A 124 -18.66 -9.05 6.39
CA LYS A 124 -19.41 -8.47 7.51
C LYS A 124 -18.51 -7.79 8.54
N ILE A 125 -17.39 -7.24 8.07
CA ILE A 125 -16.49 -6.44 8.90
C ILE A 125 -17.13 -5.06 9.04
N ILE A 126 -17.49 -4.72 10.27
CA ILE A 126 -18.00 -3.39 10.59
C ILE A 126 -16.83 -2.43 10.46
N TYR A 127 -16.92 -1.53 9.48
CA TYR A 127 -16.02 -0.40 9.36
C TYR A 127 -16.79 0.89 9.62
N GLU A 128 -16.13 1.83 10.27
CA GLU A 128 -16.70 3.14 10.57
C GLU A 128 -16.86 3.97 9.29
N GLU A 129 -17.79 4.93 9.27
CA GLU A 129 -17.87 5.94 8.20
C GLU A 129 -16.52 6.65 7.99
N GLU A 130 -15.70 6.73 9.05
CA GLU A 130 -14.34 7.24 9.00
C GLU A 130 -13.45 6.49 8.00
N PHE A 131 -13.67 5.19 7.73
CA PHE A 131 -12.92 4.46 6.70
C PHE A 131 -13.12 5.08 5.31
N LEU A 132 -14.34 5.47 4.96
CA LEU A 132 -14.66 6.09 3.66
C LEU A 132 -13.93 7.42 3.46
N LEU A 133 -13.65 8.14 4.56
CA LEU A 133 -12.95 9.42 4.55
C LEU A 133 -11.43 9.26 4.67
N THR A 134 -10.97 8.30 5.46
CA THR A 134 -9.58 8.20 5.88
C THR A 134 -8.81 7.07 5.19
N GLY A 135 -9.49 6.06 4.67
CA GLY A 135 -8.88 4.81 4.20
C GLY A 135 -8.23 3.99 5.31
N ILE A 136 -8.64 4.21 6.57
CA ILE A 136 -8.14 3.50 7.75
C ILE A 136 -9.30 2.70 8.36
N THR A 137 -9.07 1.43 8.65
CA THR A 137 -10.04 0.57 9.35
C THR A 137 -9.36 -0.60 10.03
N GLN A 138 -10.11 -1.42 10.75
CA GLN A 138 -9.65 -2.73 11.22
C GLN A 138 -10.07 -3.82 10.23
N TYR A 139 -9.15 -4.74 9.97
CA TYR A 139 -9.36 -5.92 9.14
C TYR A 139 -8.85 -7.15 9.91
N HIS A 140 -9.78 -7.89 10.53
CA HIS A 140 -9.48 -8.96 11.48
C HIS A 140 -8.62 -8.45 12.65
N ASN A 141 -7.46 -9.06 12.92
CA ASN A 141 -6.55 -8.68 14.02
C ASN A 141 -5.49 -7.65 13.59
N TYR A 142 -5.74 -6.94 12.50
CA TYR A 142 -4.82 -5.97 11.93
C TYR A 142 -5.52 -4.64 11.66
N ASN A 143 -4.80 -3.54 11.79
CA ASN A 143 -5.15 -2.27 11.16
C ASN A 143 -4.87 -2.36 9.67
N LEU A 144 -5.80 -1.89 8.84
CA LEU A 144 -5.66 -1.73 7.39
C LEU A 144 -5.64 -0.24 7.04
N ILE A 145 -4.59 0.17 6.33
CA ILE A 145 -4.45 1.53 5.81
C ILE A 145 -4.28 1.45 4.29
N ILE A 146 -5.10 2.20 3.58
CA ILE A 146 -5.11 2.29 2.12
C ILE A 146 -4.89 3.74 1.70
N VAL A 147 -3.94 3.96 0.79
CA VAL A 147 -3.67 5.30 0.25
C VAL A 147 -3.58 5.29 -1.28
N PRO A 148 -3.99 6.38 -1.95
CA PRO A 148 -3.73 6.57 -3.37
C PRO A 148 -2.24 6.83 -3.62
N THR A 149 -1.76 6.39 -4.77
CA THR A 149 -0.40 6.70 -5.22
C THR A 149 -0.43 7.78 -6.30
N LEU A 150 0.58 8.65 -6.32
CA LEU A 150 0.81 9.58 -7.42
C LEU A 150 1.44 8.82 -8.58
N VAL A 151 0.66 8.63 -9.64
CA VAL A 151 1.05 7.83 -10.80
C VAL A 151 1.61 8.72 -11.90
N ILE A 152 2.84 8.44 -12.35
CA ILE A 152 3.44 9.11 -13.50
C ILE A 152 3.11 8.34 -14.78
N ASN A 153 2.38 8.97 -15.70
CA ASN A 153 1.99 8.36 -16.99
C ASN A 153 3.18 8.06 -17.91
N LYS A 154 4.18 8.94 -17.93
CA LYS A 154 5.41 8.79 -18.73
C LYS A 154 6.62 8.92 -17.80
N PRO A 155 6.93 7.88 -17.01
CA PRO A 155 8.05 7.93 -16.09
C PRO A 155 9.35 7.97 -16.88
N LYS A 156 10.26 8.87 -16.50
CA LYS A 156 11.63 8.89 -17.00
C LYS A 156 12.44 7.71 -16.43
N TYR A 157 12.05 7.23 -15.25
CA TYR A 157 12.76 6.18 -14.53
C TYR A 157 11.79 5.25 -13.81
N THR A 158 12.00 3.93 -13.92
CA THR A 158 11.14 2.90 -13.31
C THR A 158 11.90 1.91 -12.44
N VAL A 159 13.23 1.82 -12.61
CA VAL A 159 14.09 0.92 -11.84
C VAL A 159 14.16 1.38 -10.38
N GLY A 160 14.05 0.45 -9.42
CA GLY A 160 14.17 0.76 -8.00
C GLY A 160 13.06 1.64 -7.41
N LEU A 161 11.93 1.81 -8.11
CA LEU A 161 10.78 2.52 -7.54
C LEU A 161 10.20 1.75 -6.35
N GLY A 162 10.10 0.41 -6.42
CA GLY A 162 9.67 -0.42 -5.29
C GLY A 162 10.54 -0.23 -4.04
N ASP A 163 11.87 -0.19 -4.22
CA ASP A 163 12.81 0.08 -3.14
C ASP A 163 12.62 1.48 -2.57
N THR A 164 12.40 2.47 -3.43
CA THR A 164 12.17 3.87 -3.04
C THR A 164 10.89 3.99 -2.22
N ILE A 165 9.79 3.36 -2.65
CA ILE A 165 8.51 3.33 -1.93
C ILE A 165 8.71 2.73 -0.53
N SER A 166 9.31 1.55 -0.47
CA SER A 166 9.42 0.78 0.77
C SER A 166 10.38 1.42 1.77
N SER A 167 11.57 1.84 1.31
CA SER A 167 12.58 2.49 2.15
C SER A 167 12.12 3.86 2.66
N THR A 168 11.48 4.68 1.81
CA THR A 168 11.01 6.01 2.20
C THR A 168 9.88 5.91 3.22
N ALA A 169 8.90 5.03 3.01
CA ALA A 169 7.80 4.83 3.95
C ALA A 169 8.31 4.36 5.31
N LEU A 170 9.25 3.41 5.32
CA LEU A 170 9.83 2.87 6.55
C LEU A 170 10.72 3.89 7.27
N ALA A 171 11.58 4.61 6.54
CA ALA A 171 12.44 5.64 7.12
C ALA A 171 11.61 6.75 7.77
N ALA A 172 10.58 7.25 7.06
CA ALA A 172 9.66 8.25 7.62
C ALA A 172 8.94 7.72 8.87
N GLU A 173 8.46 6.47 8.85
CA GLU A 173 7.84 5.83 10.02
C GLU A 173 8.79 5.74 11.23
N ILE A 174 10.06 5.38 11.04
CA ILE A 174 11.03 5.27 12.12
C ILE A 174 11.21 6.60 12.86
N THR A 175 11.16 7.73 12.14
CA THR A 175 11.24 9.08 12.76
C THR A 175 10.04 9.43 13.66
N LEU A 176 9.00 8.60 13.67
CA LEU A 176 7.78 8.81 14.47
C LEU A 176 7.71 7.90 15.70
N LYS A 177 8.70 7.01 15.92
CA LYS A 177 8.73 6.04 17.02
C LYS A 177 9.30 6.61 18.34
N HIS A 178 9.12 7.90 18.60
CA HIS A 178 9.66 8.61 19.75
C HIS A 178 8.59 8.87 20.82
#